data_AF-A0A6J7KLH9-F1
#
_entry.id   AF-A0A6J7KLH9-F1
#
_cell.length_a   1.000
_cell.length_b   1.000
_cell.length_c   1.000
_cell.angle_alpha   90.00
_cell.angle_beta   90.00
_cell.angle_gamma   90.00
#
_symmetry.space_group_name_H-M   'P 1'
#
loop_
_entity.id
_entity.type
_entity.pdbx_description
1 polymer ?
#
loop_
_entity_poly.entity_id
_entity_poly.type
_entity_poly.pdbx_seq_one_letter_code
_entity_poly.pdbx_strand_id
1 'polypeptide(L)'
;MTADHGIVDVEVSGQIYLEDIPGFSDAASFAVGDPRALFAYGDAVGARTALQLAGTQVYAVTPEELIALGWIAPELRTMGKAPDLVIIAKPGYACYDRRTANPRSLAMVGQHGGISDEEMRVPLIRAGLFV
;
A
#
# COMPACT_ATOMS: atom_id res chain seq x y z
N MET A 1 20.98 8.27 -15.37
CA MET A 1 20.78 7.89 -13.96
C MET A 1 19.34 8.19 -13.57
N THR A 2 18.68 7.26 -12.89
CA THR A 2 17.28 7.40 -12.45
C THR A 2 17.09 6.72 -11.09
N ALA A 3 15.90 6.90 -10.49
CA ALA A 3 15.38 6.05 -9.43
C ALA A 3 14.13 5.29 -9.92
N ASP A 4 13.68 4.34 -9.11
CA ASP A 4 12.45 3.58 -9.26
C ASP A 4 11.26 4.24 -8.55
N HIS A 5 11.48 4.82 -7.37
CA HIS A 5 10.48 5.58 -6.62
C HIS A 5 11.12 6.63 -5.69
N GLY A 6 10.28 7.49 -5.12
CA GLY A 6 10.61 8.35 -3.99
C GLY A 6 10.35 7.67 -2.63
N ILE A 7 10.51 8.43 -1.55
CA ILE A 7 10.33 7.99 -0.17
C ILE A 7 9.59 9.10 0.59
N VAL A 8 8.72 8.71 1.52
CA VAL A 8 8.06 9.61 2.48
C VAL A 8 8.36 9.18 3.90
N ASP A 9 8.41 10.12 4.82
CA ASP A 9 8.50 9.81 6.25
C ASP A 9 7.11 9.51 6.82
N VAL A 10 7.03 8.46 7.64
CA VAL A 10 5.83 8.11 8.41
C VAL A 10 6.22 8.05 9.88
N GLU A 11 5.62 8.94 10.68
CA GLU A 11 5.76 8.92 12.13
C GLU A 11 5.02 7.73 12.75
N VAL A 12 5.39 7.35 13.98
CA VAL A 12 4.74 6.25 14.71
C VAL A 12 3.22 6.48 14.86
N SER A 13 2.79 7.73 15.03
CA SER A 13 1.37 8.12 15.08
C SER A 13 0.61 7.88 13.77
N GLY A 14 1.33 7.78 12.64
CA GLY A 14 0.78 7.46 11.33
C GLY A 14 0.70 5.96 11.05
N GLN A 15 1.16 5.11 11.96
CA GLN A 15 1.07 3.65 11.80
C GLN A 15 -0.33 3.16 12.14
N ILE A 16 -0.92 2.41 11.21
CA ILE A 16 -2.24 1.80 11.31
C ILE A 16 -2.04 0.29 11.42
N TYR A 17 -2.42 -0.30 12.55
CA TYR A 17 -2.36 -1.75 12.76
C TYR A 17 -3.71 -2.37 12.37
N LEU A 18 -3.72 -3.12 11.28
CA LEU A 18 -4.93 -3.64 10.65
C LEU A 18 -5.68 -4.61 11.55
N GLU A 19 -4.97 -5.45 12.30
CA GLU A 19 -5.58 -6.41 13.21
C GLU A 19 -6.21 -5.78 14.46
N ASP A 20 -5.85 -4.53 14.79
CA ASP A 20 -6.49 -3.76 15.87
C ASP A 20 -7.81 -3.12 15.42
N ILE A 21 -8.12 -3.14 14.11
CA ILE A 21 -9.34 -2.58 13.56
C ILE A 21 -10.51 -3.56 13.75
N PRO A 22 -11.58 -3.18 14.47
CA PRO A 22 -12.74 -4.05 14.67
C PRO A 22 -13.33 -4.56 13.34
N GLY A 23 -13.51 -5.88 13.25
CA GLY A 23 -14.06 -6.56 12.08
C GLY A 23 -13.07 -6.79 10.93
N PHE A 24 -11.86 -6.22 10.97
CA PHE A 24 -10.89 -6.45 9.88
C PHE A 24 -10.38 -7.89 9.89
N SER A 25 -9.96 -8.41 11.04
CA SER A 25 -9.44 -9.78 11.17
C SER A 25 -10.51 -10.86 10.94
N ASP A 26 -11.79 -10.53 11.11
CA ASP A 26 -12.91 -11.44 10.82
C ASP A 26 -13.16 -11.54 9.31
N ALA A 27 -12.93 -10.45 8.57
CA ALA A 27 -13.13 -10.39 7.12
C ALA A 27 -11.88 -10.81 6.33
N ALA A 28 -10.69 -10.37 6.74
CA ALA A 28 -9.43 -10.63 6.06
C ALA A 28 -8.53 -11.58 6.87
N SER A 29 -8.21 -12.73 6.27
CA SER A 29 -7.32 -13.73 6.86
C SER A 29 -5.95 -13.16 7.17
N PHE A 30 -5.40 -12.37 6.23
CA PHE A 30 -4.18 -11.60 6.39
C PHE A 30 -4.06 -10.54 5.30
N ALA A 31 -3.26 -9.51 5.57
CA ALA A 31 -2.71 -8.62 4.56
C ALA A 31 -1.18 -8.73 4.50
N VAL A 32 -0.59 -8.56 3.32
CA VAL A 32 0.86 -8.68 3.06
C VAL A 32 1.33 -7.66 2.04
N GLY A 33 2.62 -7.36 1.99
CA GLY A 33 3.20 -6.40 1.04
C GLY A 33 3.91 -5.27 1.76
N ASP A 34 4.13 -4.16 1.05
CA ASP A 34 4.78 -2.98 1.60
C ASP A 34 3.80 -2.18 2.48
N PRO A 35 4.26 -1.53 3.56
CA PRO A 35 3.36 -0.82 4.49
C PRO A 35 2.51 0.28 3.84
N ARG A 36 2.93 0.82 2.69
CA ARG A 36 2.17 1.83 1.95
C ARG A 36 1.19 1.22 0.94
N ALA A 37 1.32 -0.06 0.59
CA ALA A 37 0.47 -0.78 -0.34
C ALA A 37 0.39 -2.27 0.02
N LEU A 38 -0.65 -2.63 0.77
CA LEU A 38 -0.90 -3.99 1.22
C LEU A 38 -1.94 -4.71 0.34
N PHE A 39 -1.76 -6.01 0.21
CA PHE A 39 -2.62 -6.97 -0.43
C PHE A 39 -3.34 -7.79 0.62
N ALA A 40 -4.66 -7.62 0.75
CA ALA A 40 -5.50 -8.34 1.68
C ALA A 40 -6.25 -9.49 0.99
N TYR A 41 -6.37 -10.61 1.70
CA TYR A 41 -7.02 -11.83 1.21
C TYR A 41 -8.15 -12.25 2.16
N GLY A 42 -9.34 -12.48 1.61
CA GLY A 42 -10.57 -12.78 2.36
C GLY A 42 -11.80 -12.10 1.76
N ASP A 43 -12.72 -11.66 2.62
CA ASP A 43 -13.89 -10.87 2.24
C ASP A 43 -13.50 -9.39 2.05
N ALA A 44 -13.34 -9.00 0.78
CA ALA A 44 -13.00 -7.63 0.39
C ALA A 44 -14.03 -6.59 0.88
N VAL A 45 -15.32 -6.94 0.91
CA VAL A 45 -16.39 -6.02 1.31
C VAL A 45 -16.35 -5.81 2.81
N GLY A 46 -16.23 -6.89 3.59
CA GLY A 46 -16.08 -6.83 5.03
C GLY A 46 -14.82 -6.04 5.45
N ALA A 47 -13.67 -6.34 4.83
CA ALA A 47 -12.41 -5.66 5.14
C ALA A 47 -12.46 -4.16 4.79
N ARG A 48 -13.01 -3.80 3.62
CA ARG A 48 -13.23 -2.40 3.23
C ARG A 48 -14.16 -1.67 4.20
N THR A 49 -15.25 -2.33 4.61
CA THR A 49 -16.22 -1.76 5.56
C THR A 49 -15.56 -1.50 6.91
N ALA A 50 -14.77 -2.43 7.43
CA ALA A 50 -14.03 -2.27 8.67
C ALA A 50 -13.07 -1.06 8.61
N LEU A 51 -12.29 -0.94 7.53
CA LEU A 51 -11.39 0.19 7.29
C LEU A 51 -12.12 1.54 7.23
N GLN A 52 -13.27 1.58 6.57
CA GLN A 52 -14.09 2.79 6.44
C GLN A 52 -14.71 3.21 7.77
N LEU A 53 -15.30 2.28 8.52
CA LEU A 53 -15.91 2.55 9.82
C LEU A 53 -14.88 3.04 10.85
N ALA A 54 -13.64 2.53 10.77
CA ALA A 54 -12.53 3.00 11.59
C ALA A 54 -11.95 4.35 11.15
N GLY A 55 -12.41 4.94 10.03
CA GLY A 55 -11.95 6.23 9.54
C GLY A 55 -10.47 6.22 9.10
N THR A 56 -9.96 5.07 8.68
CA THR A 56 -8.56 4.90 8.30
C THR A 56 -8.17 5.75 7.09
N GLN A 57 -6.94 6.25 7.08
CA GLN A 57 -6.43 7.10 6.00
C GLN A 57 -5.83 6.25 4.88
N VAL A 58 -6.69 5.48 4.20
CA VAL A 58 -6.31 4.58 3.11
C VAL A 58 -7.24 4.73 1.91
N TYR A 59 -6.77 4.29 0.75
CA TYR A 59 -7.60 3.84 -0.36
C TYR A 59 -7.75 2.32 -0.25
N ALA A 60 -8.98 1.83 -0.15
CA ALA A 60 -9.29 0.40 -0.11
C ALA A 60 -10.02 0.04 -1.41
N VAL A 61 -9.29 -0.55 -2.36
CA VAL A 61 -9.73 -0.73 -3.75
C VAL A 61 -9.58 -2.19 -4.19
N THR A 62 -10.48 -2.70 -5.03
CA THR A 62 -10.31 -4.02 -5.65
C THR A 62 -9.31 -3.94 -6.81
N PRO A 63 -8.78 -5.08 -7.29
CA PRO A 63 -7.96 -5.10 -8.51
C PRO A 63 -8.67 -4.47 -9.73
N GLU A 64 -9.97 -4.69 -9.89
CA GLU A 64 -10.76 -4.11 -10.98
C GLU A 64 -10.86 -2.58 -10.86
N GLU A 65 -11.04 -2.08 -9.64
CA GLU A 65 -11.05 -0.63 -9.36
C GLU A 65 -9.66 -0.01 -9.61
N LEU A 66 -8.56 -0.69 -9.28
CA LEU A 66 -7.20 -0.22 -9.62
C LEU A 66 -7.01 -0.01 -11.12
N ILE A 67 -7.50 -0.97 -11.93
CA ILE A 67 -7.46 -0.86 -13.38
C ILE A 67 -8.35 0.29 -13.86
N ALA A 68 -9.58 0.38 -13.34
CA ALA A 68 -10.53 1.43 -13.72
C ALA A 68 -10.02 2.84 -13.36
N LEU A 69 -9.27 2.98 -12.26
CA LEU A 69 -8.63 4.23 -11.84
C LEU A 69 -7.34 4.53 -12.63
N GLY A 70 -6.87 3.61 -13.48
CA GLY A 70 -5.64 3.75 -14.25
C GLY A 70 -4.38 3.65 -13.41
N TRP A 71 -4.45 3.08 -12.20
CA TRP A 71 -3.29 2.92 -11.31
C TRP A 71 -2.42 1.73 -11.70
N ILE A 72 -3.01 0.73 -12.35
CA ILE A 72 -2.30 -0.41 -12.94
C ILE A 72 -2.78 -0.67 -14.37
N ALA A 73 -1.89 -1.21 -15.20
CA ALA A 73 -2.23 -1.61 -16.57
C ALA A 73 -3.12 -2.87 -16.57
N PRO A 74 -4.15 -2.96 -17.44
CA PRO A 74 -5.00 -4.14 -17.55
C PRO A 74 -4.24 -5.44 -17.88
N GLU A 75 -3.11 -5.33 -18.57
CA GLU A 75 -2.30 -6.46 -19.05
C GLU A 75 -1.39 -7.06 -17.97
N LEU A 76 -1.39 -6.50 -16.75
CA LEU A 76 -0.61 -7.04 -15.65
C LEU A 76 -1.17 -8.41 -15.22
N ARG A 77 -0.67 -9.47 -15.85
CA ARG A 77 -0.97 -10.84 -15.44
C ARG A 77 -0.31 -11.11 -14.09
N THR A 78 -1.11 -11.35 -13.07
CA THR A 78 -0.58 -11.85 -11.80
C THR A 78 -0.05 -13.27 -12.03
N MET A 79 1.21 -13.51 -11.67
CA MET A 79 1.80 -14.87 -11.67
C MET A 79 1.25 -15.75 -10.53
N GLY A 80 0.19 -15.30 -9.84
CA GLY A 80 -0.41 -15.93 -8.67
C GLY A 80 -1.80 -15.39 -8.34
N LYS A 81 -2.34 -15.75 -7.17
CA LYS A 81 -3.66 -15.30 -6.70
C LYS A 81 -3.67 -13.79 -6.53
N ALA A 82 -4.56 -13.11 -7.26
CA ALA A 82 -4.83 -11.69 -7.06
C ALA A 82 -5.37 -11.42 -5.65
N PRO A 83 -5.01 -10.29 -5.01
CA PRO A 83 -5.61 -9.91 -3.74
C PRO A 83 -7.11 -9.69 -3.91
N ASP A 84 -7.86 -9.96 -2.84
CA ASP A 84 -9.29 -9.68 -2.80
C ASP A 84 -9.51 -8.16 -2.58
N LEU A 85 -8.59 -7.50 -1.86
CA LEU A 85 -8.58 -6.04 -1.65
C LEU A 85 -7.14 -5.51 -1.61
N VAL A 86 -6.90 -4.34 -2.20
CA VAL A 86 -5.66 -3.59 -2.12
C VAL A 86 -5.86 -2.38 -1.22
N ILE A 87 -4.96 -2.20 -0.25
CA ILE A 87 -4.99 -1.13 0.75
C ILE A 87 -3.78 -0.24 0.53
N ILE A 88 -4.00 0.95 -0.02
CA ILE A 88 -2.94 1.93 -0.27
C ILE A 88 -3.05 3.05 0.77
N ALA A 89 -2.04 3.21 1.61
CA ALA A 89 -2.06 4.24 2.63
C ALA A 89 -1.94 5.65 1.99
N LYS A 90 -2.64 6.63 2.57
CA LYS A 90 -2.51 8.05 2.17
C LYS A 90 -1.22 8.67 2.71
N PRO A 91 -0.71 9.78 2.14
CA PRO A 91 0.53 10.41 2.60
C PRO A 91 0.57 10.59 4.14
N GLY A 92 1.70 10.27 4.76
CA GLY A 92 1.90 10.36 6.21
C GLY A 92 1.42 9.14 7.01
N TYR A 93 0.87 8.11 6.36
CA TYR A 93 0.39 6.88 7.02
C TYR A 93 1.09 5.63 6.51
N ALA A 94 1.13 4.58 7.31
CA ALA A 94 1.56 3.25 6.87
C ALA A 94 0.69 2.20 7.57
N CYS A 95 0.26 1.19 6.82
CA CYS A 95 -0.54 0.09 7.35
C CYS A 95 0.36 -1.11 7.62
N TYR A 96 0.07 -1.84 8.69
CA TYR A 96 0.73 -3.10 9.01
C TYR A 96 -0.32 -4.11 9.43
N ASP A 97 -0.18 -5.34 8.95
CA ASP A 97 -0.81 -6.49 9.60
C ASP A 97 0.28 -7.20 10.40
N ARG A 98 0.31 -7.04 11.74
CA ARG A 98 1.40 -7.61 12.56
C ARG A 98 1.39 -9.14 12.58
N ARG A 99 0.36 -9.80 12.03
CA ARG A 99 0.33 -11.26 11.82
C ARG A 99 1.32 -11.70 10.73
N THR A 100 1.69 -10.80 9.81
CA THR A 100 2.55 -11.09 8.66
C THR A 100 3.76 -10.15 8.55
N ALA A 101 3.67 -8.93 9.08
CA ALA A 101 4.72 -7.92 8.99
C ALA A 101 5.98 -8.33 9.76
N ASN A 102 7.15 -8.03 9.19
CA ASN A 102 8.42 -8.17 9.90
C ASN A 102 8.48 -7.14 11.05
N PRO A 103 8.68 -7.53 12.32
CA PRO A 103 8.75 -6.58 13.44
C PRO A 103 9.76 -5.44 13.25
N ARG A 104 10.84 -5.66 12.48
CA ARG A 104 11.84 -4.62 12.20
C ARG A 104 11.31 -3.53 11.28
N SER A 105 10.33 -3.80 10.42
CA SER A 105 9.79 -2.78 9.50
C SER A 105 8.94 -1.72 10.21
N LEU A 106 8.46 -1.99 11.42
CA LEU A 106 7.73 -1.02 12.24
C LEU A 106 8.64 0.10 12.77
N ALA A 107 9.95 -0.10 12.79
CA ALA A 107 10.92 0.91 13.19
C ALA A 107 11.39 1.81 12.03
N MET A 108 10.94 1.56 10.80
CA MET A 108 11.33 2.34 9.63
C MET A 108 10.52 3.63 9.53
N VAL A 109 11.23 4.77 9.50
CA VAL A 109 10.63 6.10 9.28
C VAL A 109 10.35 6.31 7.79
N GLY A 110 11.35 6.06 6.93
CA GLY A 110 11.20 6.18 5.48
C GLY A 110 10.41 5.01 4.89
N GLN A 111 9.35 5.32 4.15
CA GLN A 111 8.43 4.38 3.53
C GLN A 111 8.21 4.72 2.04
N HIS A 112 7.82 3.72 1.25
CA HIS A 112 7.46 3.87 -0.16
C HIS A 112 6.38 2.85 -0.54
N GLY A 113 5.87 2.94 -1.77
CA GLY A 113 4.90 2.00 -2.34
C GLY A 113 3.49 2.58 -2.43
N GLY A 114 3.27 3.77 -1.88
CA GLY A 114 2.04 4.53 -2.08
C GLY A 114 2.03 5.28 -3.40
N ILE A 115 0.97 6.06 -3.60
CA ILE A 115 0.71 6.82 -4.84
C ILE A 115 0.82 8.33 -4.63
N SER A 116 1.51 8.77 -3.59
CA SER A 116 1.74 10.20 -3.37
C SER A 116 2.65 10.77 -4.45
N ASP A 117 2.59 12.08 -4.61
CA ASP A 117 3.38 12.79 -5.60
C ASP A 117 4.89 12.69 -5.30
N GLU A 118 5.25 12.70 -4.02
CA GLU A 118 6.60 12.48 -3.50
C GLU A 118 7.11 11.06 -3.75
N GLU A 119 6.24 10.04 -3.68
CA GLU A 119 6.60 8.64 -3.94
C GLU A 119 6.71 8.34 -5.44
N MET A 120 5.90 8.99 -6.28
CA MET A 120 5.81 8.67 -7.72
C MET A 120 6.80 9.46 -8.60
N ARG A 121 7.40 10.55 -8.09
CA ARG A 121 8.38 11.34 -8.85
C ARG A 121 9.80 10.84 -8.64
N VAL A 122 10.47 10.52 -9.76
CA VAL A 122 11.86 10.07 -9.78
C VAL A 122 12.75 11.02 -10.59
N PRO A 123 14.03 11.21 -10.20
CA PRO A 123 14.95 12.00 -10.99
C PRO A 123 15.28 11.30 -12.30
N LEU A 124 15.43 12.05 -13.39
CA LEU A 124 16.03 11.57 -14.63
C LEU A 124 17.21 12.47 -15.01
N ILE A 125 18.42 11.99 -14.77
CA ILE A 125 19.65 12.71 -15.08
C ILE A 125 20.31 12.08 -16.30
N ARG A 126 20.44 12.87 -17.37
CA ARG A 126 21.19 12.53 -18.59
C ARG A 126 22.61 13.08 -18.45
N ALA A 127 23.62 12.26 -18.67
CA ALA A 127 25.02 12.65 -18.60
C ALA A 127 25.81 12.02 -19.76
N GLY A 128 26.76 12.78 -20.32
CA GLY A 128 27.57 12.41 -21.49
C GLY A 128 27.79 13.61 -22.42
N LEU A 129 28.91 13.62 -23.17
CA LEU A 129 29.13 14.55 -24.27
C LEU A 129 28.27 14.12 -25.46
N PHE A 130 27.27 14.95 -25.81
CA PHE A 130 26.65 14.87 -27.12
C PHE A 130 27.62 15.52 -28.11
N VAL A 131 28.50 14.72 -28.72
CA VAL A 131 29.19 15.09 -29.96
C VAL A 131 28.35 14.70 -31.15
#